data_AF-A0A9D8CPJ1-F1
#
_entry.id   AF-A0A9D8CPJ1-F1
#
_cell.length_a   1.000
_cell.length_b   1.000
_cell.length_c   1.000
_cell.angle_alpha   90.00
_cell.angle_beta   90.00
_cell.angle_gamma   90.00
#
_symmetry.space_group_name_H-M   'P 1'
#
loop_
_entity.id
_entity.type
_entity.pdbx_description
1 polymer ?
#
loop_
_entity_poly.entity_id
_entity_poly.type
_entity_poly.pdbx_seq_one_letter_code
_entity_poly.pdbx_strand_id
1 'polypeptide(L)'
;MSALSFRRYAPIPRLENTRLAEWWPAALLGLVAVVAGTPQGHAQSRDGVQVAEAQRVAQGMANNDSGWRDGLRSYLGDAGGDRRAMVDRSRGVFEAFRGECDRGGPGCRRDTVREAIQVAAGRTCAANVVPVAVSANFTPPRGALAFDFQPVGNKPAQGFRAVVPGDPRLVGGARAVAEIVKDDLSDDSLRDVRRFRTPVPKNGEYRVIITGEVGHSGNGAAFGGQVTINGRTVDVQAGEFAGVAAVLGDGSDALRRVRASSSRHAPMLVFDVSIGGKDLDLQFGGGATISGIVLEPAGGRSVLDMPPQVANNGVTRVEQCTSAESQVQQAADGALQAPAKSPTRLLSGLPKPPEAGALSPN
;
A
#
# COMPACT_ATOMS: atom_id res chain seq x y z
N MET A 1 32.03 27.25 38.88
CA MET A 1 32.80 26.01 38.73
C MET A 1 32.03 24.91 39.46
N SER A 2 31.20 24.14 38.73
CA SER A 2 30.33 23.12 39.32
C SER A 2 30.76 21.75 38.84
N ALA A 3 31.11 20.89 39.80
CA ALA A 3 31.54 19.51 39.57
C ALA A 3 30.31 18.61 39.38
N LEU A 4 30.31 17.80 38.31
CA LEU A 4 29.33 16.74 38.09
C LEU A 4 29.92 15.39 38.48
N SER A 5 29.20 14.73 39.40
CA SER A 5 29.49 13.40 39.94
C SER A 5 28.99 12.30 39.00
N PHE A 6 29.86 11.37 38.62
CA PHE A 6 29.50 10.18 37.83
C PHE A 6 29.16 9.01 38.77
N ARG A 7 27.91 8.53 38.72
CA ARG A 7 27.51 7.23 39.29
C ARG A 7 27.96 6.10 38.37
N ARG A 8 28.72 5.14 38.92
CA ARG A 8 29.07 3.87 38.28
C ARG A 8 27.88 2.92 38.34
N TYR A 9 27.51 2.31 37.21
CA TYR A 9 26.60 1.17 37.15
C TYR A 9 27.39 -0.13 37.27
N ALA A 10 26.84 -1.10 38.01
CA ALA A 10 27.38 -2.45 38.16
C ALA A 10 27.02 -3.35 36.97
N PRO A 11 27.85 -4.35 36.62
CA PRO A 11 27.59 -5.27 35.51
C PRO A 11 26.52 -6.33 35.85
N ILE A 12 25.68 -6.64 34.87
CA ILE A 12 24.65 -7.68 34.91
C ILE A 12 25.30 -9.06 34.60
N PRO A 13 24.99 -10.14 35.34
CA PRO A 13 25.55 -11.46 35.09
C PRO A 13 24.98 -12.12 33.81
N ARG A 14 25.87 -12.82 33.12
CA ARG A 14 25.66 -13.63 31.90
C ARG A 14 24.86 -14.89 32.25
N LEU A 15 23.76 -15.15 31.55
CA LEU A 15 23.05 -16.44 31.62
C LEU A 15 23.67 -17.42 30.61
N GLU A 16 24.11 -18.57 31.11
CA GLU A 16 24.63 -19.69 30.33
C GLU A 16 23.49 -20.50 29.70
N ASN A 17 23.64 -20.82 28.41
CA ASN A 17 22.73 -21.67 27.64
C ASN A 17 22.93 -23.15 28.00
N THR A 18 21.92 -23.77 28.62
CA THR A 18 21.78 -25.22 28.75
C THR A 18 21.30 -25.83 27.43
N ARG A 19 22.12 -26.75 26.88
CA ARG A 19 21.76 -27.62 25.75
C ARG A 19 20.78 -28.69 26.22
N LEU A 20 19.65 -28.84 25.53
CA LEU A 20 18.86 -30.06 25.56
C LEU A 20 18.80 -30.64 24.14
N ALA A 21 19.35 -31.84 24.02
CA ALA A 21 19.23 -32.72 22.88
C ALA A 21 18.04 -33.64 23.16
N GLU A 22 16.99 -33.59 22.36
CA GLU A 22 15.91 -34.56 22.43
C GLU A 22 15.57 -35.19 21.08
N TRP A 23 15.32 -36.48 21.19
CA TRP A 23 15.12 -37.50 20.18
C TRP A 23 13.74 -37.38 19.53
N TRP A 24 13.64 -37.64 18.23
CA TRP A 24 12.34 -37.89 17.57
C TRP A 24 12.30 -39.32 17.03
N PRO A 25 11.29 -40.14 17.39
CA PRO A 25 11.07 -41.43 16.76
C PRO A 25 10.38 -41.28 15.40
N ALA A 26 10.77 -42.13 14.47
CA ALA A 26 10.14 -42.29 13.16
C ALA A 26 8.68 -42.76 13.32
N ALA A 27 7.74 -42.02 12.76
CA ALA A 27 6.33 -42.41 12.72
C ALA A 27 5.84 -42.59 11.27
N LEU A 28 5.18 -43.73 11.08
CA LEU A 28 4.51 -44.29 9.92
C LEU A 28 3.83 -43.31 8.94
N LEU A 29 4.04 -43.59 7.65
CA LEU A 29 3.26 -43.14 6.51
C LEU A 29 1.84 -43.75 6.54
N GLY A 30 0.85 -42.95 6.95
CA GLY A 30 -0.57 -43.22 6.72
C GLY A 30 -1.05 -42.47 5.48
N LEU A 31 -1.44 -43.19 4.44
CA LEU A 31 -2.00 -42.64 3.20
C LEU A 31 -3.44 -42.15 3.47
N VAL A 32 -3.66 -40.83 3.55
CA VAL A 32 -5.00 -40.23 3.61
C VAL A 32 -5.42 -39.83 2.21
N ALA A 33 -6.48 -40.47 1.69
CA ALA A 33 -7.13 -40.05 0.46
C ALA A 33 -7.89 -38.72 0.70
N VAL A 34 -7.37 -37.62 0.15
CA VAL A 34 -8.06 -36.32 0.14
C VAL A 34 -9.14 -36.37 -0.93
N VAL A 35 -10.40 -36.44 -0.51
CA VAL A 35 -11.56 -36.23 -1.40
C VAL A 35 -11.66 -34.72 -1.67
N ALA A 36 -11.37 -34.32 -2.90
CA ALA A 36 -11.50 -32.93 -3.36
C ALA A 36 -12.98 -32.55 -3.50
N GLY A 37 -13.58 -32.04 -2.42
CA GLY A 37 -14.86 -31.33 -2.49
C GLY A 37 -14.66 -29.93 -3.07
N THR A 38 -15.35 -29.60 -4.17
CA THR A 38 -15.32 -28.27 -4.79
C THR A 38 -15.99 -27.23 -3.87
N PRO A 39 -15.29 -26.18 -3.42
CA PRO A 39 -15.87 -25.14 -2.56
C PRO A 39 -16.74 -24.18 -3.39
N GLN A 40 -18.04 -24.46 -3.50
CA GLN A 40 -19.00 -23.61 -4.25
C GLN A 40 -19.88 -22.69 -3.37
N GLY A 41 -19.63 -22.57 -2.06
CA GLY A 41 -20.57 -21.97 -1.10
C GLY A 41 -20.31 -20.55 -0.55
N HIS A 42 -19.24 -19.84 -0.94
CA HIS A 42 -18.81 -18.62 -0.20
C HIS A 42 -18.73 -17.31 -1.00
N ALA A 43 -19.08 -17.31 -2.29
CA ALA A 43 -19.04 -16.08 -3.09
C ALA A 43 -20.25 -15.16 -2.82
N GLN A 44 -21.46 -15.73 -2.68
CA GLN A 44 -22.71 -14.94 -2.59
C GLN A 44 -22.84 -14.12 -1.30
N SER A 45 -22.17 -14.48 -0.20
CA SER A 45 -22.26 -13.72 1.06
C SER A 45 -21.38 -12.47 1.07
N ARG A 46 -20.34 -12.42 0.24
CA ARG A 46 -19.41 -11.27 0.21
C ARG A 46 -19.98 -10.09 -0.59
N ASP A 47 -20.72 -10.36 -1.66
CA ASP A 47 -21.30 -9.31 -2.51
C ASP A 47 -22.36 -8.49 -1.75
N GLY A 48 -23.23 -9.16 -0.98
CA GLY A 48 -24.27 -8.46 -0.20
C GLY A 48 -23.71 -7.55 0.89
N VAL A 49 -22.63 -7.96 1.56
CA VAL A 49 -21.94 -7.13 2.56
C VAL A 49 -21.32 -5.91 1.90
N GLN A 50 -20.61 -6.08 0.78
CA GLN A 50 -19.98 -4.95 0.08
C GLN A 50 -20.98 -3.91 -0.41
N VAL A 51 -22.16 -4.34 -0.89
CA VAL A 51 -23.24 -3.42 -1.30
C VAL A 51 -23.79 -2.64 -0.11
N ALA A 52 -24.05 -3.31 1.02
CA ALA A 52 -24.54 -2.64 2.23
C ALA A 52 -23.54 -1.61 2.77
N GLU A 53 -22.24 -1.90 2.70
CA GLU A 53 -21.19 -0.97 3.12
C GLU A 53 -21.01 0.21 2.17
N ALA A 54 -21.09 -0.02 0.85
CA ALA A 54 -21.11 1.05 -0.13
C ALA A 54 -22.29 2.00 0.13
N GLN A 55 -23.48 1.45 0.40
CA GLN A 55 -24.67 2.22 0.75
C GLN A 55 -24.47 3.06 2.00
N ARG A 56 -23.85 2.49 3.04
CA ARG A 56 -23.55 3.20 4.30
C ARG A 56 -22.62 4.39 4.06
N VAL A 57 -21.54 4.21 3.28
CA VAL A 57 -20.61 5.31 2.95
C VAL A 57 -21.32 6.37 2.11
N ALA A 58 -22.08 5.96 1.10
CA ALA A 58 -22.87 6.84 0.24
C ALA A 58 -23.91 7.66 1.03
N GLN A 59 -24.59 7.04 2.00
CA GLN A 59 -25.53 7.72 2.89
C GLN A 59 -24.81 8.79 3.73
N GLY A 60 -23.64 8.46 4.30
CA GLY A 60 -22.83 9.43 5.02
C GLY A 60 -22.40 10.62 4.15
N MET A 61 -22.01 10.36 2.90
CA MET A 61 -21.74 11.41 1.93
C MET A 61 -22.98 12.27 1.64
N ALA A 62 -24.13 11.64 1.39
CA ALA A 62 -25.38 12.32 1.04
C ALA A 62 -25.96 13.12 2.22
N ASN A 63 -25.67 12.74 3.45
CA ASN A 63 -26.03 13.49 4.66
C ASN A 63 -24.99 14.54 5.06
N ASN A 64 -23.84 14.59 4.37
CA ASN A 64 -22.69 15.42 4.73
C ASN A 64 -22.13 15.12 6.14
N ASP A 65 -22.12 13.83 6.51
CA ASP A 65 -21.61 13.36 7.79
C ASP A 65 -20.09 13.58 7.89
N SER A 66 -19.59 14.16 8.97
CA SER A 66 -18.14 14.48 9.09
C SER A 66 -17.22 13.27 8.93
N GLY A 67 -17.71 12.06 9.26
CA GLY A 67 -16.97 10.80 9.19
C GLY A 67 -16.98 10.09 7.83
N TRP A 68 -17.71 10.58 6.82
CA TRP A 68 -17.84 9.84 5.54
C TRP A 68 -16.49 9.63 4.84
N ARG A 69 -15.54 10.58 4.99
CA ARG A 69 -14.20 10.49 4.38
C ARG A 69 -13.40 9.32 4.94
N ASP A 70 -13.44 9.13 6.26
CA ASP A 70 -12.77 8.01 6.92
C ASP A 70 -13.49 6.70 6.65
N GLY A 71 -14.82 6.72 6.59
CA GLY A 71 -15.62 5.58 6.14
C GLY A 71 -15.26 5.13 4.72
N LEU A 72 -15.15 6.06 3.77
CA LEU A 72 -14.73 5.78 2.40
C LEU A 72 -13.30 5.22 2.35
N ARG A 73 -12.36 5.85 3.09
CA ARG A 73 -10.98 5.37 3.18
C ARG A 73 -10.90 3.94 3.71
N SER A 74 -11.64 3.63 4.77
CA SER A 74 -11.69 2.29 5.37
C SER A 74 -12.27 1.28 4.38
N TYR A 75 -13.44 1.59 3.83
CA TYR A 75 -14.13 0.71 2.88
C TYR A 75 -13.31 0.40 1.63
N LEU A 76 -12.56 1.38 1.10
CA LEU A 76 -11.63 1.14 0.00
C LEU A 76 -10.39 0.36 0.45
N GLY A 77 -9.88 0.62 1.67
CA GLY A 77 -8.73 -0.07 2.26
C GLY A 77 -8.95 -1.58 2.43
N ASP A 78 -10.18 -1.99 2.73
CA ASP A 78 -10.61 -3.39 2.87
C ASP A 78 -10.51 -4.21 1.55
N ALA A 79 -10.04 -3.61 0.46
CA ALA A 79 -9.63 -4.31 -0.76
C ALA A 79 -8.19 -4.87 -0.71
N GLY A 80 -7.46 -4.66 0.40
CA GLY A 80 -6.15 -5.28 0.63
C GLY A 80 -5.07 -4.86 -0.37
N GLY A 81 -5.18 -3.66 -0.94
CA GLY A 81 -4.27 -3.16 -1.98
C GLY A 81 -4.60 -3.60 -3.41
N ASP A 82 -5.67 -4.37 -3.66
CA ASP A 82 -6.13 -4.67 -5.01
C ASP A 82 -6.79 -3.43 -5.64
N ARG A 83 -6.06 -2.79 -6.56
CA ARG A 83 -6.53 -1.57 -7.24
C ARG A 83 -7.82 -1.79 -8.03
N ARG A 84 -8.02 -2.95 -8.64
CA ARG A 84 -9.25 -3.21 -9.43
C ARG A 84 -10.45 -3.28 -8.49
N ALA A 85 -10.31 -4.01 -7.40
CA ALA A 85 -11.34 -4.09 -6.36
C ALA A 85 -11.63 -2.70 -5.74
N MET A 86 -10.61 -1.86 -5.53
CA MET A 86 -10.82 -0.48 -5.06
C MET A 86 -11.61 0.38 -6.07
N VAL A 87 -11.32 0.25 -7.37
CA VAL A 87 -12.08 0.96 -8.41
C VAL A 87 -13.53 0.49 -8.46
N ASP A 88 -13.78 -0.81 -8.39
CA ASP A 88 -15.13 -1.38 -8.39
C ASP A 88 -15.92 -0.96 -7.14
N ARG A 89 -15.29 -0.97 -5.96
CA ARG A 89 -15.87 -0.44 -4.72
C ARG A 89 -16.19 1.06 -4.82
N SER A 90 -15.27 1.84 -5.39
CA SER A 90 -15.51 3.27 -5.63
C SER A 90 -16.71 3.48 -6.55
N ARG A 91 -16.84 2.69 -7.62
CA ARG A 91 -18.01 2.71 -8.51
C ARG A 91 -19.30 2.41 -7.74
N GLY A 92 -19.30 1.38 -6.89
CA GLY A 92 -20.45 1.04 -6.04
C GLY A 92 -20.87 2.18 -5.11
N VAL A 93 -19.91 2.87 -4.48
CA VAL A 93 -20.21 4.05 -3.63
C VAL A 93 -20.82 5.19 -4.45
N PHE A 94 -20.26 5.52 -5.62
CA PHE A 94 -20.81 6.59 -6.46
C PHE A 94 -22.21 6.27 -7.00
N GLU A 95 -22.47 5.02 -7.37
CA GLU A 95 -23.80 4.57 -7.78
C GLU A 95 -24.82 4.66 -6.63
N ALA A 96 -24.45 4.19 -5.44
CA ALA A 96 -25.29 4.31 -4.24
C ALA A 96 -25.53 5.78 -3.85
N PHE A 97 -24.50 6.63 -3.95
CA PHE A 97 -24.58 8.06 -3.65
C PHE A 97 -25.57 8.78 -4.57
N ARG A 98 -25.55 8.46 -5.88
CA ARG A 98 -26.56 8.97 -6.81
C ARG A 98 -27.98 8.64 -6.33
N GLY A 99 -28.22 7.39 -5.94
CA GLY A 99 -29.51 6.96 -5.43
C GLY A 99 -29.96 7.69 -4.15
N GLU A 100 -29.03 8.03 -3.26
CA GLU A 100 -29.33 8.88 -2.09
C GLU A 100 -29.62 10.33 -2.48
N CYS A 101 -28.97 10.84 -3.52
CA CYS A 101 -29.19 12.19 -4.01
C CYS A 101 -30.51 12.40 -4.73
N ASP A 102 -31.00 11.37 -5.42
CA ASP A 102 -32.35 11.37 -5.97
C ASP A 102 -33.43 11.48 -4.87
N ARG A 103 -33.09 11.13 -3.61
CA ARG A 103 -33.95 11.30 -2.44
C ARG A 103 -33.79 12.67 -1.74
N GLY A 104 -32.94 13.55 -2.27
CA GLY A 104 -32.78 14.92 -1.78
C GLY A 104 -31.84 15.10 -0.59
N GLY A 105 -30.81 14.25 -0.45
CA GLY A 105 -29.80 14.38 0.61
C GLY A 105 -29.09 15.75 0.61
N PRO A 106 -28.87 16.40 1.78
CA PRO A 106 -28.30 17.76 1.86
C PRO A 106 -26.83 17.88 1.41
N GLY A 107 -26.11 16.75 1.41
CA GLY A 107 -24.72 16.59 0.97
C GLY A 107 -24.55 16.34 -0.53
N CYS A 108 -25.64 16.33 -1.30
CA CYS A 108 -25.66 16.08 -2.74
C CYS A 108 -25.18 17.28 -3.56
N ARG A 109 -23.91 17.63 -3.37
CA ARG A 109 -23.24 18.79 -3.96
C ARG A 109 -22.04 18.32 -4.77
N ARG A 110 -21.66 19.10 -5.78
CA ARG A 110 -20.47 18.83 -6.60
C ARG A 110 -19.18 18.77 -5.77
N ASP A 111 -19.10 19.55 -4.69
CA ASP A 111 -17.92 19.56 -3.82
C ASP A 111 -17.76 18.24 -3.06
N THR A 112 -18.84 17.64 -2.54
CA THR A 112 -18.79 16.30 -1.91
C THR A 112 -18.26 15.25 -2.87
N VAL A 113 -18.74 15.26 -4.13
CA VAL A 113 -18.25 14.33 -5.16
C VAL A 113 -16.78 14.58 -5.48
N ARG A 114 -16.36 15.85 -5.61
CA ARG A 114 -14.95 16.20 -5.85
C ARG A 114 -14.04 15.70 -4.73
N GLU A 115 -14.43 15.89 -3.48
CA GLU A 115 -13.68 15.37 -2.33
C GLU A 115 -13.65 13.84 -2.30
N ALA A 116 -14.76 13.18 -2.63
CA ALA A 116 -14.82 11.72 -2.69
C ALA A 116 -13.93 11.15 -3.79
N ILE A 117 -13.87 11.82 -4.96
CA ILE A 117 -12.91 11.50 -6.02
C ILE A 117 -11.49 11.60 -5.49
N GLN A 118 -11.13 12.68 -4.79
CA GLN A 118 -9.77 12.84 -4.25
C GLN A 118 -9.41 11.72 -3.28
N VAL A 119 -10.33 11.35 -2.38
CA VAL A 119 -10.13 10.22 -1.45
C VAL A 119 -9.98 8.90 -2.20
N ALA A 120 -10.85 8.61 -3.16
CA ALA A 120 -10.83 7.37 -3.92
C ALA A 120 -9.61 7.26 -4.85
N ALA A 121 -9.23 8.35 -5.51
CA ALA A 121 -8.02 8.46 -6.32
C ALA A 121 -6.76 8.24 -5.46
N GLY A 122 -6.66 8.90 -4.31
CA GLY A 122 -5.55 8.72 -3.36
C GLY A 122 -5.41 7.26 -2.90
N ARG A 123 -6.53 6.61 -2.57
CA ARG A 123 -6.55 5.19 -2.15
C ARG A 123 -6.23 4.22 -3.27
N THR A 124 -6.81 4.38 -4.45
CA THR A 124 -6.53 3.52 -5.61
C THR A 124 -5.08 3.61 -6.08
N CYS A 125 -4.43 4.74 -5.81
CA CYS A 125 -3.02 4.98 -6.12
C CYS A 125 -2.09 4.81 -4.91
N ALA A 126 -2.59 4.32 -3.78
CA ALA A 126 -1.82 4.19 -2.57
C ALA A 126 -0.68 3.18 -2.74
N ALA A 127 0.44 3.50 -2.09
CA ALA A 127 1.56 2.61 -1.93
C ALA A 127 1.27 1.56 -0.86
N ASN A 128 1.43 0.30 -1.22
CA ASN A 128 1.32 -0.78 -0.26
C ASN A 128 2.71 -1.09 0.32
N VAL A 129 2.81 -1.04 1.64
CA VAL A 129 4.00 -1.52 2.35
C VAL A 129 4.05 -3.04 2.22
N VAL A 130 5.12 -3.54 1.62
CA VAL A 130 5.38 -4.96 1.42
C VAL A 130 6.49 -5.42 2.37
N PRO A 131 6.41 -6.62 2.96
CA PRO A 131 7.55 -7.20 3.64
C PRO A 131 8.63 -7.58 2.62
N VAL A 132 9.89 -7.24 2.90
CA VAL A 132 11.05 -7.62 2.10
C VAL A 132 12.10 -8.31 2.96
N ALA A 133 12.65 -9.40 2.45
CA ALA A 133 13.91 -9.94 2.95
C ALA A 133 15.06 -9.35 2.14
N VAL A 134 16.04 -8.74 2.80
CA VAL A 134 17.24 -8.24 2.14
C VAL A 134 18.29 -9.34 2.14
N SER A 135 18.85 -9.66 0.98
CA SER A 135 19.91 -10.67 0.87
C SER A 135 21.18 -10.16 1.54
N ALA A 136 21.83 -11.01 2.33
CA ALA A 136 23.16 -10.70 2.86
C ALA A 136 24.13 -10.40 1.72
N ASN A 137 24.91 -9.32 1.85
CA ASN A 137 25.83 -8.82 0.81
C ASN A 137 25.14 -8.37 -0.49
N PHE A 138 23.86 -8.00 -0.45
CA PHE A 138 23.19 -7.41 -1.60
C PHE A 138 24.02 -6.23 -2.15
N THR A 139 24.39 -6.32 -3.42
CA THR A 139 25.09 -5.26 -4.15
C THR A 139 24.17 -4.72 -5.24
N PRO A 140 23.90 -3.41 -5.29
CA PRO A 140 23.09 -2.80 -6.34
C PRO A 140 23.70 -3.06 -7.73
N PRO A 141 22.88 -3.29 -8.77
CA PRO A 141 23.35 -3.53 -10.11
C PRO A 141 23.98 -2.26 -10.69
N ARG A 142 24.86 -2.44 -11.67
CA ARG A 142 25.52 -1.33 -12.33
C ARG A 142 24.50 -0.35 -12.93
N GLY A 143 24.64 0.93 -12.58
CA GLY A 143 23.76 2.00 -13.06
C GLY A 143 22.58 2.32 -12.15
N ALA A 144 22.30 1.50 -11.13
CA ALA A 144 21.43 1.90 -10.03
C ALA A 144 22.12 2.94 -9.14
N LEU A 145 21.35 3.86 -8.56
CA LEU A 145 21.79 4.66 -7.43
C LEU A 145 21.30 4.02 -6.15
N ALA A 146 22.17 3.86 -5.16
CA ALA A 146 21.83 3.19 -3.93
C ALA A 146 22.38 3.96 -2.73
N PHE A 147 21.55 4.09 -1.71
CA PHE A 147 21.80 4.91 -0.53
C PHE A 147 21.53 4.10 0.73
N ASP A 148 22.48 4.10 1.64
CA ASP A 148 22.45 3.35 2.90
C ASP A 148 22.40 4.33 4.07
N PHE A 149 21.27 4.34 4.78
CA PHE A 149 20.90 5.29 5.81
C PHE A 149 21.38 4.77 7.17
N GLN A 150 22.46 5.35 7.69
CA GLN A 150 23.20 4.75 8.80
C GLN A 150 23.77 5.78 9.78
N PRO A 151 24.19 5.36 10.98
CA PRO A 151 24.93 6.22 11.90
C PRO A 151 26.25 6.75 11.31
N VAL A 152 26.73 7.88 11.85
CA VAL A 152 28.05 8.43 11.49
C VAL A 152 29.14 7.43 11.89
N GLY A 153 30.05 7.12 10.96
CA GLY A 153 31.22 6.29 11.19
C GLY A 153 31.01 4.79 10.92
N ASN A 154 29.78 4.36 10.63
CA ASN A 154 29.54 3.01 10.12
C ASN A 154 30.07 2.87 8.69
N LYS A 155 30.40 1.63 8.33
CA LYS A 155 30.82 1.28 6.96
C LYS A 155 29.55 1.03 6.14
N PRO A 156 29.38 1.70 5.00
CA PRO A 156 28.21 1.45 4.17
C PRO A 156 28.17 0.04 3.59
N ALA A 157 26.95 -0.45 3.39
CA ALA A 157 26.68 -1.67 2.63
C ALA A 157 27.37 -1.62 1.24
N GLN A 158 27.77 -2.78 0.74
CA GLN A 158 28.58 -2.87 -0.48
C GLN A 158 27.86 -2.24 -1.69
N GLY A 159 28.50 -1.26 -2.32
CA GLY A 159 27.96 -0.56 -3.50
C GLY A 159 26.95 0.56 -3.17
N PHE A 160 26.64 0.77 -1.89
CA PHE A 160 25.78 1.86 -1.44
C PHE A 160 26.60 3.10 -1.09
N ARG A 161 25.95 4.27 -1.22
CA ARG A 161 26.49 5.55 -0.73
C ARG A 161 25.90 5.85 0.64
N ALA A 162 26.75 6.15 1.61
CA ALA A 162 26.30 6.54 2.94
C ALA A 162 25.35 7.75 2.86
N VAL A 163 24.29 7.72 3.68
CA VAL A 163 23.49 8.87 4.08
C VAL A 163 23.48 8.86 5.60
N VAL A 164 24.05 9.89 6.21
CA VAL A 164 24.24 9.97 7.67
C VAL A 164 23.57 11.24 8.21
N PRO A 165 23.35 11.36 9.54
CA PRO A 165 22.85 12.59 10.12
C PRO A 165 23.69 13.81 9.71
N GLY A 166 23.01 14.86 9.24
CA GLY A 166 23.66 16.08 8.74
C GLY A 166 24.04 16.07 7.25
N ASP A 167 23.78 14.99 6.52
CA ASP A 167 23.98 14.95 5.07
C ASP A 167 23.15 16.06 4.37
N PRO A 168 23.73 16.86 3.45
CA PRO A 168 23.02 17.97 2.80
C PRO A 168 21.83 17.54 1.93
N ARG A 169 21.75 16.26 1.57
CA ARG A 169 20.60 15.68 0.85
C ARG A 169 19.39 15.45 1.75
N LEU A 170 19.56 15.50 3.07
CA LEU A 170 18.61 15.05 4.07
C LEU A 170 18.02 16.21 4.87
N VAL A 171 16.71 16.16 5.15
CA VAL A 171 16.06 16.98 6.19
C VAL A 171 15.40 16.03 7.19
N GLY A 172 15.66 16.23 8.49
CA GLY A 172 15.30 15.25 9.53
C GLY A 172 16.40 14.20 9.70
N GLY A 173 16.06 12.98 10.13
CA GLY A 173 17.03 11.87 10.17
C GLY A 173 18.13 12.00 11.22
N ALA A 174 17.95 12.82 12.25
CA ALA A 174 19.00 13.07 13.25
C ALA A 174 19.24 11.88 14.19
N ARG A 175 18.28 10.95 14.27
CA ARG A 175 18.34 9.76 15.12
C ARG A 175 18.72 8.57 14.26
N ALA A 176 19.93 8.07 14.48
CA ALA A 176 20.37 6.82 13.88
C ALA A 176 20.12 5.65 14.83
N VAL A 177 19.71 4.52 14.28
CA VAL A 177 19.63 3.24 14.98
C VAL A 177 20.58 2.28 14.29
N ALA A 178 21.32 1.52 15.09
CA ALA A 178 22.17 0.45 14.63
C ALA A 178 21.86 -0.82 15.42
N GLU A 179 21.58 -1.90 14.71
CA GLU A 179 21.60 -3.22 15.30
C GLU A 179 23.03 -3.75 15.42
N ILE A 180 23.22 -4.73 16.31
CA ILE A 180 24.55 -5.25 16.65
C ILE A 180 25.13 -6.11 15.52
N VAL A 181 24.28 -6.66 14.66
CA VAL A 181 24.71 -7.39 13.47
C VAL A 181 25.10 -6.37 12.43
N LYS A 182 26.38 -6.36 12.06
CA LYS A 182 26.96 -5.41 11.10
C LYS A 182 27.13 -6.18 9.81
N ASP A 183 26.44 -5.74 8.75
CA ASP A 183 26.81 -5.87 7.32
C ASP A 183 25.59 -5.86 6.38
N ASP A 184 24.35 -5.91 6.91
CA ASP A 184 23.14 -5.88 6.09
C ASP A 184 22.49 -4.49 6.04
N LEU A 185 21.99 -4.11 4.85
CA LEU A 185 21.31 -2.82 4.60
C LEU A 185 20.16 -2.54 5.58
N SER A 186 19.56 -3.57 6.17
CA SER A 186 18.39 -3.46 7.04
C SER A 186 18.71 -3.35 8.53
N ASP A 187 19.97 -3.51 8.91
CA ASP A 187 20.40 -3.49 10.33
C ASP A 187 20.61 -2.06 10.84
N ASP A 188 20.86 -1.10 9.95
CA ASP A 188 20.98 0.32 10.26
C ASP A 188 19.78 1.10 9.71
N SER A 189 19.43 2.21 10.37
CA SER A 189 18.42 3.14 9.86
C SER A 189 18.58 4.56 10.39
N LEU A 190 17.98 5.52 9.68
CA LEU A 190 17.69 6.85 10.20
C LEU A 190 16.20 7.02 10.44
N ARG A 191 15.83 7.49 11.63
CA ARG A 191 14.45 7.79 12.04
C ARG A 191 14.13 9.27 11.86
N ASP A 192 12.84 9.57 11.73
CA ASP A 192 12.31 10.94 11.54
C ASP A 192 12.87 11.62 10.27
N VAL A 193 13.15 10.85 9.20
CA VAL A 193 13.54 11.38 7.88
C VAL A 193 12.34 12.06 7.25
N ARG A 194 12.40 13.38 7.05
CA ARG A 194 11.29 14.17 6.51
C ARG A 194 11.44 14.47 5.03
N ARG A 195 12.68 14.57 4.54
CA ARG A 195 12.97 14.78 3.12
C ARG A 195 14.31 14.16 2.75
N PHE A 196 14.37 13.56 1.57
CA PHE A 196 15.60 13.14 0.92
C PHE A 196 15.59 13.58 -0.54
N ARG A 197 16.62 14.32 -0.96
CA ARG A 197 16.78 14.80 -2.33
C ARG A 197 18.13 14.41 -2.90
N THR A 198 18.14 13.79 -4.08
CA THR A 198 19.38 13.31 -4.70
C THR A 198 19.35 13.53 -6.21
N PRO A 199 20.49 13.91 -6.84
CA PRO A 199 20.55 14.03 -8.28
C PRO A 199 20.43 12.67 -8.97
N VAL A 200 19.73 12.65 -10.10
CA VAL A 200 19.61 11.49 -11.00
C VAL A 200 20.46 11.70 -12.25
N PRO A 201 21.06 10.63 -12.81
CA PRO A 201 22.03 10.78 -13.88
C PRO A 201 21.40 11.20 -15.21
N LYS A 202 20.13 10.88 -15.44
CA LYS A 202 19.37 11.22 -16.64
C LYS A 202 17.88 11.33 -16.33
N ASN A 203 17.16 12.01 -17.19
CA ASN A 203 15.70 12.01 -17.17
C ASN A 203 15.16 10.64 -17.62
N GLY A 204 13.98 10.26 -17.14
CA GLY A 204 13.27 9.06 -17.57
C GLY A 204 12.48 8.39 -16.45
N GLU A 205 11.99 7.19 -16.73
CA GLU A 205 11.27 6.36 -15.76
C GLU A 205 12.23 5.60 -14.85
N TYR A 206 11.98 5.71 -13.55
CA TYR A 206 12.74 5.04 -12.51
C TYR A 206 11.84 4.29 -11.56
N ARG A 207 12.30 3.15 -11.07
CA ARG A 207 11.75 2.48 -9.90
C ARG A 207 12.50 2.93 -8.65
N VAL A 208 11.76 3.48 -7.70
CA VAL A 208 12.23 3.85 -6.36
C VAL A 208 11.83 2.73 -5.42
N ILE A 209 12.83 2.17 -4.72
CA ILE A 209 12.66 1.13 -3.72
C ILE A 209 13.16 1.71 -2.41
N ILE A 210 12.29 1.77 -1.41
CA ILE A 210 12.61 2.32 -0.09
C ILE A 210 12.44 1.20 0.93
N THR A 211 13.47 0.90 1.71
CA THR A 211 13.41 -0.08 2.80
C THR A 211 13.48 0.63 4.15
N GLY A 212 12.72 0.14 5.13
CA GLY A 212 12.75 0.63 6.51
C GLY A 212 13.45 -0.34 7.47
N GLU A 213 13.39 -0.01 8.76
CA GLU A 213 14.02 -0.77 9.83
C GLU A 213 13.33 -2.13 10.05
N VAL A 214 14.14 -3.18 10.22
CA VAL A 214 13.66 -4.52 10.61
C VAL A 214 12.98 -4.49 11.97
N GLY A 215 11.96 -5.34 12.16
CA GLY A 215 11.28 -5.46 13.45
C GLY A 215 10.38 -4.28 13.80
N HIS A 216 10.30 -3.26 12.95
CA HIS A 216 9.27 -2.24 13.00
C HIS A 216 7.93 -2.84 12.54
N SER A 217 7.29 -3.61 13.42
CA SER A 217 5.99 -4.25 13.21
C SER A 217 4.85 -3.23 13.35
N GLY A 218 4.87 -2.24 12.48
CA GLY A 218 3.82 -1.24 12.32
C GLY A 218 3.48 -1.13 10.85
N ASN A 219 2.46 -1.86 10.42
CA ASN A 219 1.85 -1.81 9.10
C ASN A 219 1.61 -0.33 8.68
N GLY A 220 2.52 0.24 7.86
CA GLY A 220 2.46 1.63 7.35
C GLY A 220 3.32 2.67 8.10
N ALA A 221 3.66 2.47 9.37
CA ALA A 221 4.27 3.53 10.19
C ALA A 221 5.70 3.91 9.76
N ALA A 222 6.46 2.96 9.20
CA ALA A 222 7.86 3.18 8.82
C ALA A 222 8.05 4.32 7.80
N PHE A 223 7.04 4.62 6.97
CA PHE A 223 7.14 5.64 5.92
C PHE A 223 6.16 6.79 6.11
N GLY A 224 5.50 6.86 7.28
CA GLY A 224 4.37 7.74 7.51
C GLY A 224 3.12 7.36 6.71
N GLY A 225 2.06 8.18 6.80
CA GLY A 225 0.81 7.94 6.07
C GLY A 225 0.82 8.42 4.61
N GLN A 226 1.81 9.23 4.23
CA GLN A 226 1.92 9.83 2.90
C GLN A 226 3.37 10.09 2.51
N VAL A 227 3.68 9.88 1.24
CA VAL A 227 4.96 10.21 0.62
C VAL A 227 4.71 11.12 -0.57
N THR A 228 5.41 12.25 -0.63
CA THR A 228 5.42 13.13 -1.79
C THR A 228 6.68 12.89 -2.61
N ILE A 229 6.51 12.52 -3.88
CA ILE A 229 7.58 12.20 -4.81
C ILE A 229 7.53 13.25 -5.93
N ASN A 230 8.56 14.07 -6.06
CA ASN A 230 8.65 15.14 -7.06
C ASN A 230 7.39 16.04 -7.09
N GLY A 231 6.80 16.31 -5.93
CA GLY A 231 5.59 17.13 -5.79
C GLY A 231 4.25 16.37 -5.88
N ARG A 232 4.24 15.09 -6.28
CA ARG A 232 3.04 14.25 -6.27
C ARG A 232 2.92 13.49 -4.95
N THR A 233 1.87 13.74 -4.20
CA THR A 233 1.57 13.00 -2.96
C THR A 233 0.92 11.66 -3.26
N VAL A 234 1.38 10.62 -2.57
CA VAL A 234 0.87 9.26 -2.62
C VAL A 234 0.57 8.81 -1.19
N ASP A 235 -0.62 8.29 -0.96
CA ASP A 235 -0.98 7.70 0.32
C ASP A 235 -0.17 6.42 0.53
N VAL A 236 0.26 6.18 1.77
CA VAL A 236 0.94 4.93 2.16
C VAL A 236 -0.01 4.14 3.03
N GLN A 237 -0.15 2.86 2.73
CA GLN A 237 -0.95 1.95 3.52
C GLN A 237 -0.25 0.61 3.74
N ALA A 238 -0.69 -0.08 4.78
CA ALA A 238 -0.27 -1.43 5.04
C ALA A 238 -0.73 -2.36 3.91
N GLY A 239 0.17 -3.17 3.39
CA GLY A 239 -0.19 -4.25 2.49
C GLY A 239 -0.57 -5.52 3.24
N GLU A 240 -1.58 -6.24 2.75
CA GLU A 240 -1.99 -7.54 3.28
C GLU A 240 -1.26 -8.68 2.56
N PHE A 241 0.04 -8.83 2.84
CA PHE A 241 0.90 -9.82 2.18
C PHE A 241 1.27 -11.00 3.10
N ALA A 242 0.26 -11.57 3.78
CA ALA A 242 0.47 -12.63 4.78
C ALA A 242 1.31 -13.79 4.23
N GLY A 243 2.49 -14.01 4.82
CA GLY A 243 3.39 -15.11 4.46
C GLY A 243 4.12 -14.97 3.11
N VAL A 244 4.01 -13.82 2.43
CA VAL A 244 4.64 -13.59 1.13
C VAL A 244 5.56 -12.38 1.21
N ALA A 245 6.87 -12.63 1.21
CA ALA A 245 7.88 -11.58 1.21
C ALA A 245 8.50 -11.40 -0.18
N ALA A 246 8.72 -10.14 -0.55
CA ALA A 246 9.65 -9.81 -1.62
C ALA A 246 11.08 -10.13 -1.18
N VAL A 247 11.98 -10.27 -2.14
CA VAL A 247 13.42 -10.39 -1.87
C VAL A 247 14.17 -9.30 -2.61
N LEU A 248 14.98 -8.55 -1.89
CA LEU A 248 15.94 -7.62 -2.45
C LEU A 248 17.27 -8.37 -2.62
N GLY A 249 17.67 -8.64 -3.86
CA GLY A 249 18.77 -9.56 -4.16
C GLY A 249 19.16 -9.62 -5.64
N ASP A 250 20.10 -10.51 -5.96
CA ASP A 250 20.62 -10.71 -7.32
C ASP A 250 19.72 -11.59 -8.22
N GLY A 251 18.51 -11.96 -7.78
CA GLY A 251 17.52 -12.73 -8.54
C GLY A 251 17.12 -14.05 -7.88
N SER A 252 16.72 -15.05 -8.68
CA SER A 252 16.05 -16.29 -8.24
C SER A 252 16.79 -17.12 -7.19
N ASP A 253 18.11 -17.00 -7.09
CA ASP A 253 18.90 -17.68 -6.06
C ASP A 253 18.69 -17.06 -4.67
N ALA A 254 18.30 -15.79 -4.61
CA ALA A 254 17.96 -15.11 -3.36
C ALA A 254 16.69 -15.71 -2.73
N LEU A 255 15.66 -16.05 -3.51
CA LEU A 255 14.45 -16.72 -3.01
C LEU A 255 14.76 -18.09 -2.37
N ARG A 256 15.69 -18.86 -2.96
CA ARG A 256 16.11 -20.15 -2.40
C ARG A 256 16.83 -20.00 -1.07
N ARG A 257 17.67 -18.96 -0.93
CA ARG A 257 18.45 -18.69 0.30
C ARG A 257 17.58 -18.12 1.42
N VAL A 258 16.64 -17.22 1.09
CA VAL A 258 15.73 -16.60 2.07
C VAL A 258 14.78 -17.61 2.71
N ARG A 259 14.27 -18.59 1.94
CA ARG A 259 13.38 -19.63 2.50
C ARG A 259 14.06 -20.55 3.53
N ALA A 260 15.39 -20.56 3.58
CA ALA A 260 16.16 -21.43 4.48
C ALA A 260 16.57 -20.74 5.79
N SER A 261 16.46 -19.41 5.90
CA SER A 261 16.79 -18.67 7.11
C SER A 261 15.53 -18.13 7.80
N SER A 262 15.61 -17.90 9.11
CA SER A 262 14.63 -17.14 9.89
C SER A 262 14.64 -15.67 9.46
N SER A 263 14.27 -15.41 8.21
CA SER A 263 14.53 -14.15 7.53
C SER A 263 13.77 -13.02 8.22
N ARG A 264 14.54 -12.09 8.77
CA ARG A 264 14.00 -10.84 9.30
C ARG A 264 13.48 -10.02 8.12
N HIS A 265 12.23 -9.56 8.23
CA HIS A 265 11.59 -8.78 7.18
C HIS A 265 11.63 -7.29 7.54
N ALA A 266 12.10 -6.49 6.59
CA ALA A 266 11.96 -5.04 6.61
C ALA A 266 10.66 -4.64 5.90
N PRO A 267 10.02 -3.53 6.30
CA PRO A 267 8.99 -2.91 5.47
C PRO A 267 9.65 -2.30 4.23
N MET A 268 8.97 -2.36 3.09
CA MET A 268 9.43 -1.77 1.83
C MET A 268 8.29 -1.08 1.09
N LEU A 269 8.63 0.01 0.41
CA LEU A 269 7.77 0.67 -0.58
C LEU A 269 8.43 0.62 -1.96
N VAL A 270 7.60 0.46 -2.98
CA VAL A 270 8.05 0.42 -4.38
C VAL A 270 7.15 1.29 -5.25
N PHE A 271 7.75 2.21 -5.99
CA PHE A 271 7.07 3.11 -6.90
C PHE A 271 7.82 3.23 -8.20
N ASP A 272 7.10 3.27 -9.32
CA ASP A 272 7.66 3.78 -10.57
C ASP A 272 7.35 5.29 -10.67
N VAL A 273 8.32 6.08 -11.11
CA VAL A 273 8.25 7.55 -11.19
C VAL A 273 8.93 8.06 -12.45
N SER A 274 8.27 8.98 -13.12
CA SER A 274 8.83 9.77 -14.23
C SER A 274 9.62 10.94 -13.67
N ILE A 275 10.93 10.97 -13.93
CA ILE A 275 11.81 12.05 -13.51
C ILE A 275 12.18 12.90 -14.72
N GLY A 276 11.51 14.05 -14.87
CA GLY A 276 11.81 15.05 -15.91
C GLY A 276 12.83 16.11 -15.47
N GLY A 277 13.16 16.15 -14.18
CA GLY A 277 14.16 17.05 -13.59
C GLY A 277 15.49 16.37 -13.33
N LYS A 278 16.44 17.14 -12.76
CA LYS A 278 17.77 16.61 -12.41
C LYS A 278 17.79 15.82 -11.10
N ASP A 279 16.73 15.89 -10.30
CA ASP A 279 16.71 15.32 -8.96
C ASP A 279 15.47 14.45 -8.73
N LEU A 280 15.64 13.44 -7.88
CA LEU A 280 14.57 12.79 -7.13
C LEU A 280 14.38 13.54 -5.81
N ASP A 281 13.17 13.97 -5.51
CA ASP A 281 12.78 14.60 -4.23
C ASP A 281 11.69 13.78 -3.54
N LEU A 282 12.03 13.20 -2.39
CA LEU A 282 11.13 12.42 -1.55
C LEU A 282 10.83 13.19 -0.27
N GLN A 283 9.56 13.35 0.08
CA GLN A 283 9.12 13.97 1.34
C GLN A 283 8.16 13.04 2.07
N PHE A 284 8.31 12.90 3.39
CA PHE A 284 7.54 11.97 4.21
C PHE A 284 6.69 12.77 5.20
N GLY A 285 5.36 12.71 5.06
CA GLY A 285 4.43 13.63 5.73
C GLY A 285 4.49 13.60 7.26
N GLY A 286 4.89 12.48 7.86
CA GLY A 286 5.07 12.30 9.30
C GLY A 286 6.51 12.04 9.75
N GLY A 287 7.48 12.14 8.82
CA GLY A 287 8.78 11.50 8.99
C GLY A 287 8.74 10.00 8.68
N ALA A 288 9.90 9.45 8.34
CA ALA A 288 10.08 8.04 8.02
C ALA A 288 11.30 7.46 8.75
N THR A 289 11.27 6.16 8.97
CA THR A 289 12.40 5.34 9.35
C THR A 289 12.91 4.63 8.10
N ILE A 290 14.06 5.05 7.60
CA ILE A 290 14.63 4.57 6.33
C ILE A 290 15.96 3.88 6.63
N SER A 291 16.11 2.68 6.09
CA SER A 291 17.35 1.90 6.09
C SER A 291 18.07 2.01 4.74
N GLY A 292 17.32 1.96 3.64
CA GLY A 292 17.91 2.01 2.32
C GLY A 292 17.00 2.61 1.26
N ILE A 293 17.62 3.19 0.23
CA ILE A 293 16.94 3.59 -1.01
C ILE A 293 17.73 3.05 -2.19
N VAL A 294 17.04 2.36 -3.10
CA VAL A 294 17.56 1.96 -4.41
C VAL A 294 16.73 2.62 -5.50
N LEU A 295 17.41 3.27 -6.44
CA LEU A 295 16.83 3.87 -7.63
C LEU A 295 17.38 3.17 -8.86
N GLU A 296 16.52 2.46 -9.58
CA GLU A 296 16.88 1.74 -10.80
C GLU A 296 16.05 2.24 -11.99
N PRO A 297 16.57 2.22 -13.24
CA PRO A 297 15.75 2.54 -14.40
C PRO A 297 14.58 1.55 -14.53
N ALA A 298 13.36 2.02 -14.76
CA ALA A 298 12.15 1.17 -14.73
C ALA A 298 12.16 0.05 -15.80
N GLY A 299 12.83 0.27 -16.94
CA GLY A 299 13.03 -0.73 -17.99
C GLY A 299 14.27 -1.64 -17.82
N GLY A 300 15.03 -1.47 -16.73
CA GLY A 300 16.20 -2.29 -16.42
C GLY A 300 15.84 -3.62 -15.76
N ARG A 301 16.86 -4.45 -15.50
CA ARG A 301 16.72 -5.62 -14.62
C ARG A 301 16.48 -5.13 -13.20
N SER A 302 15.34 -5.51 -12.62
CA SER A 302 15.00 -5.14 -11.26
C SER A 302 15.81 -5.94 -10.24
N VAL A 303 16.19 -5.28 -9.15
CA VAL A 303 16.77 -5.92 -7.95
C VAL A 303 15.75 -6.63 -7.08
N LEU A 304 14.46 -6.44 -7.38
CA LEU A 304 13.38 -7.05 -6.65
C LEU A 304 12.93 -8.34 -7.31
N ASP A 305 13.00 -9.42 -6.56
CA ASP A 305 12.28 -10.65 -6.85
C ASP A 305 10.98 -10.65 -6.03
N MET A 306 9.85 -10.55 -6.73
CA MET A 306 8.53 -10.44 -6.11
C MET A 306 7.63 -11.58 -6.60
N PRO A 307 6.98 -12.31 -5.68
CA PRO A 307 5.88 -13.20 -6.04
C PRO A 307 4.80 -12.42 -6.82
N PRO A 308 4.09 -13.03 -7.79
CA PRO A 308 3.14 -12.32 -8.64
C PRO A 308 2.09 -11.49 -7.88
N GLN A 309 1.64 -11.98 -6.72
CA GLN A 309 0.71 -11.28 -5.84
C GLN A 309 1.28 -9.94 -5.34
N VAL A 310 2.54 -9.94 -4.89
CA VAL A 310 3.25 -8.73 -4.45
C VAL A 310 3.59 -7.84 -5.64
N ALA A 311 3.98 -8.41 -6.78
CA ALA A 311 4.30 -7.60 -7.97
C ALA A 311 3.09 -6.82 -8.52
N ASN A 312 1.89 -7.40 -8.41
CA ASN A 312 0.66 -6.78 -8.92
C ASN A 312 0.12 -5.68 -7.99
N ASN A 313 0.18 -5.91 -6.67
CA ASN A 313 -0.44 -5.02 -5.68
C ASN A 313 0.58 -4.16 -4.91
N GLY A 314 1.82 -4.63 -4.76
CA GLY A 314 2.88 -3.98 -3.97
C GLY A 314 3.65 -2.86 -4.68
N VAL A 315 3.61 -2.81 -6.02
CA VAL A 315 4.33 -1.79 -6.81
C VAL A 315 3.36 -0.73 -7.30
N THR A 316 3.58 0.54 -6.94
CA THR A 316 2.74 1.64 -7.44
C THR A 316 3.27 2.13 -8.78
N ARG A 317 2.55 1.86 -9.87
CA ARG A 317 2.95 2.26 -11.24
C ARG A 317 2.13 3.46 -11.73
N VAL A 318 2.79 4.41 -12.37
CA VAL A 318 2.15 5.64 -12.87
C VAL A 318 0.97 5.33 -13.78
N GLU A 319 1.12 4.40 -14.74
CA GLU A 319 0.06 4.08 -15.70
C GLU A 319 -1.16 3.44 -15.04
N GLN A 320 -0.92 2.59 -14.04
CA GLN A 320 -1.99 1.94 -13.28
C GLN A 320 -2.75 2.96 -12.43
N CYS A 321 -2.02 3.90 -11.81
CA CYS A 321 -2.59 5.01 -11.07
C CYS A 321 -3.47 5.89 -11.98
N THR A 322 -2.92 6.38 -13.10
CA THR A 322 -3.67 7.23 -14.04
C THR A 322 -4.91 6.52 -14.59
N SER A 323 -4.82 5.22 -14.92
CA SER A 323 -5.98 4.44 -15.35
C SER A 323 -7.04 4.30 -14.25
N ALA A 324 -6.65 4.04 -13.00
CA ALA A 324 -7.58 3.91 -11.89
C ALA A 324 -8.25 5.25 -11.56
N GLU A 325 -7.49 6.34 -11.51
CA GLU A 325 -7.99 7.71 -11.33
C GLU A 325 -9.03 8.07 -12.40
N SER A 326 -8.75 7.75 -13.67
CA SER A 326 -9.69 8.00 -14.76
C SER A 326 -11.00 7.21 -14.59
N GLN A 327 -10.93 5.95 -14.17
CA GLN A 327 -12.12 5.14 -13.92
C GLN A 327 -12.94 5.63 -12.72
N VAL A 328 -12.27 6.06 -11.64
CA VAL A 328 -12.91 6.70 -10.49
C VAL A 328 -13.62 7.99 -10.92
N GLN A 329 -12.95 8.82 -11.72
CA GLN A 329 -13.55 10.05 -12.25
C GLN A 329 -14.78 9.77 -13.12
N GLN A 330 -14.70 8.78 -14.03
CA GLN A 330 -15.84 8.39 -14.87
C GLN A 330 -17.04 7.91 -14.05
N ALA A 331 -16.79 7.11 -12.99
CA ALA A 331 -17.85 6.66 -12.09
C ALA A 331 -18.51 7.85 -11.35
N ALA A 332 -17.70 8.81 -10.89
CA ALA A 332 -18.19 10.00 -10.22
C ALA A 332 -18.96 10.94 -11.15
N ASP A 333 -18.52 11.10 -12.40
CA ASP A 333 -19.23 11.88 -13.41
C ASP A 333 -20.60 11.27 -13.71
N GLY A 334 -20.71 9.94 -13.72
CA GLY A 334 -21.98 9.22 -13.83
C GLY A 334 -22.93 9.43 -12.64
N ALA A 335 -22.40 9.72 -11.45
CA ALA A 335 -23.20 10.04 -10.27
C ALA A 335 -23.75 11.48 -10.28
N LEU A 336 -23.11 12.39 -11.00
CA LEU A 336 -23.53 13.80 -11.13
C LEU A 336 -24.50 14.04 -12.29
N GLN A 337 -24.61 13.11 -13.23
CA GLN A 337 -25.58 13.20 -14.32
C GLN A 337 -26.99 13.09 -13.74
N ALA A 338 -27.82 14.10 -14.02
CA ALA A 338 -29.23 14.07 -13.66
C ALA A 338 -29.85 12.76 -14.18
N PRO A 339 -30.76 12.11 -13.42
CA PRO A 339 -31.45 10.94 -13.91
C PRO A 339 -32.03 11.33 -15.26
N ALA A 340 -31.61 10.62 -16.32
CA ALA A 340 -32.20 10.79 -17.64
C ALA A 340 -33.69 10.64 -17.40
N LYS A 341 -34.46 11.75 -17.56
CA LYS A 341 -35.89 11.79 -17.24
C LYS A 341 -36.47 10.49 -17.77
N SER A 342 -36.84 9.58 -16.86
CA SER A 342 -37.32 8.25 -17.26
C SER A 342 -38.32 8.52 -18.35
N PRO A 343 -38.10 8.05 -19.59
CA PRO A 343 -38.91 8.45 -20.73
C PRO A 343 -40.32 8.25 -20.26
N THR A 344 -41.05 9.35 -20.09
CA THR A 344 -42.37 9.33 -19.47
C THR A 344 -43.08 8.26 -20.26
N ARG A 345 -43.33 7.10 -19.65
CA ARG A 345 -44.13 6.06 -20.29
C ARG A 345 -45.44 6.76 -20.48
N LEU A 346 -45.62 7.32 -21.67
CA LEU A 346 -46.86 7.86 -22.18
C LEU A 346 -47.77 6.64 -22.20
N LEU A 347 -48.38 6.38 -21.04
CA LEU A 347 -49.46 5.41 -20.84
C LEU A 347 -50.75 5.88 -21.54
N SER A 348 -50.64 6.84 -22.46
CA SER A 348 -51.71 7.38 -23.31
C SER A 348 -52.08 6.43 -24.47
N GLY A 349 -51.85 5.12 -24.34
CA GLY A 349 -52.11 4.16 -25.41
C GLY A 349 -52.54 2.77 -24.95
N LEU A 350 -52.91 2.56 -23.67
CA LEU A 350 -53.60 1.34 -23.31
C LEU A 350 -54.99 1.36 -23.97
N PRO A 351 -55.33 0.40 -24.85
CA PRO A 351 -56.67 0.32 -25.43
C PRO A 351 -57.70 0.24 -24.32
N LYS A 352 -58.73 1.09 -24.42
CA LYS A 352 -59.91 1.07 -23.53
C LYS A 352 -60.40 -0.38 -23.44
N PRO A 353 -60.53 -0.99 -22.25
CA PRO A 353 -61.10 -2.32 -22.14
C PRO A 353 -62.49 -2.32 -22.78
N PRO A 354 -62.87 -3.37 -23.54
CA PRO A 354 -64.16 -3.42 -24.20
C PRO A 354 -65.27 -3.27 -23.16
N GLU A 355 -66.23 -2.39 -23.46
CA GLU A 355 -67.43 -2.18 -22.65
C GLU A 355 -68.13 -3.52 -22.45
N ALA A 356 -68.38 -3.89 -21.19
CA ALA A 356 -69.10 -5.09 -20.83
C ALA A 356 -70.50 -5.02 -21.47
N GLY A 357 -70.73 -5.85 -22.49
CA GLY A 357 -72.03 -5.98 -23.14
C GLY A 357 -73.09 -6.39 -22.11
N ALA A 358 -74.16 -5.60 -22.05
CA ALA A 358 -75.33 -5.89 -21.24
C ALA A 358 -75.95 -7.23 -21.68
N LEU A 359 -76.00 -8.19 -20.76
CA LEU A 359 -76.81 -9.39 -20.91
C LEU A 359 -78.29 -8.99 -20.88
N SER A 360 -79.00 -9.24 -21.98
CA SER A 360 -80.45 -9.07 -22.06
C SER A 360 -81.13 -10.30 -21.44
N PRO A 361 -82.09 -10.15 -20.50
CA PRO A 361 -82.81 -11.27 -19.93
C PRO A 361 -83.93 -11.73 -20.88
N ASN A 362 -84.02 -13.04 -21.10
CA ASN A 362 -85.19 -13.73 -21.64
C ASN A 362 -86.05 -14.28 -20.51
#